data_AF-A0A967MLK3-F1
#
_entry.id   AF-A0A967MLK3-F1
#
_cell.length_a   1.000
_cell.length_b   1.000
_cell.length_c   1.000
_cell.angle_alpha   90.00
_cell.angle_beta   90.00
_cell.angle_gamma   90.00
#
_symmetry.space_group_name_H-M   'P 1'
#
loop_
_entity.id
_entity.type
_entity.pdbx_description
1 polymer ?
#
loop_
_entity_poly.entity_id
_entity_poly.type
_entity_poly.pdbx_seq_one_letter_code
_entity_poly.pdbx_strand_id
1 'polypeptide(L)' 'RCYSRLGQTVETQKTANVIQGHGPLGPYVTTFAYDSFDRLLEVVYPDGEKLTYGFDAGGRVT' A
#
# COMPACT_ATOMS: atom_id res chain seq x y z
N ARG A 1 8.27 -3.58 -6.73
CA ARG A 1 6.96 -2.90 -6.89
C ARG A 1 6.16 -3.72 -7.88
N CYS A 2 4.89 -3.97 -7.60
CA CYS A 2 3.99 -4.69 -8.49
C CYS A 2 2.92 -3.71 -8.99
N TYR A 3 2.45 -3.92 -10.22
CA TYR A 3 1.47 -3.04 -10.87
C TYR A 3 0.22 -3.82 -11.31
N SER A 4 -0.94 -3.15 -11.31
CA SER A 4 -2.17 -3.67 -11.89
C SER A 4 -2.11 -3.66 -13.42
N ARG A 5 -3.11 -4.27 -14.09
CA ARG A 5 -3.28 -4.21 -15.56
C ARG A 5 -3.43 -2.77 -16.09
N LEU A 6 -3.84 -1.84 -15.24
CA LEU A 6 -3.97 -0.41 -15.54
C LEU A 6 -2.73 0.41 -15.17
N GLY A 7 -1.66 -0.24 -14.68
CA GLY A 7 -0.40 0.43 -14.30
C GLY A 7 -0.36 1.00 -12.88
N GLN A 8 -1.40 0.74 -12.07
CA GLN A 8 -1.49 1.24 -10.69
C GLN A 8 -0.56 0.45 -9.78
N THR A 9 0.08 1.07 -8.79
CA THR A 9 0.99 0.35 -7.88
C THR A 9 0.20 -0.45 -6.85
N VAL A 10 0.08 -1.76 -7.01
CA VAL A 10 -0.68 -2.61 -6.07
C VAL A 10 0.15 -3.10 -4.89
N GLU A 11 1.48 -3.05 -5.01
CA GLU A 11 2.37 -3.50 -3.95
C GLU A 11 3.72 -2.78 -3.99
N THR A 12 4.18 -2.37 -2.83
CA THR A 12 5.56 -1.95 -2.62
C THR A 12 6.20 -2.80 -1.53
N GLN A 13 7.31 -3.44 -1.88
CA GLN A 13 8.20 -4.10 -0.94
C GLN A 13 9.42 -3.21 -0.71
N LYS A 14 9.77 -2.98 0.55
CA LYS A 14 10.99 -2.28 0.96
C LYS A 14 11.75 -3.16 1.94
N THR A 15 13.06 -3.28 1.76
CA THR A 15 13.93 -3.91 2.75
C THR A 15 14.75 -2.81 3.39
N ALA A 16 14.67 -2.67 4.71
CA ALA A 16 15.51 -1.71 5.40
C ALA A 16 16.87 -2.37 5.67
N ASN A 17 17.91 -1.84 5.00
CA ASN A 17 19.28 -2.15 5.39
C ASN A 17 19.52 -1.54 6.76
N VAL A 18 20.05 -2.33 7.68
CA VAL A 18 20.10 -1.94 9.08
C VAL A 18 21.05 -0.79 9.34
N ILE A 19 20.59 0.13 10.19
CA ILE A 19 21.44 1.05 10.93
C ILE A 19 21.88 0.29 12.19
N GLN A 20 23.18 -0.01 12.32
CA GLN A 20 23.80 -0.51 13.55
C GLN A 20 23.60 -2.01 13.91
N GLY A 21 23.98 -2.93 13.01
CA GLY A 21 24.41 -4.30 13.39
C GLY A 21 23.33 -5.36 13.68
N HIS A 22 22.04 -5.02 13.70
CA HIS A 22 20.98 -6.02 13.58
C HIS A 22 20.91 -6.53 12.13
N GLY A 23 20.62 -7.81 11.88
CA GLY A 23 20.50 -8.34 10.49
C GLY A 23 19.39 -7.63 9.71
N PRO A 24 19.34 -7.77 8.36
CA PRO A 24 18.38 -7.04 7.52
C PRO A 24 16.97 -7.15 8.10
N LEU A 25 16.38 -6.00 8.41
CA LEU A 25 14.99 -5.96 8.83
C LEU A 25 14.18 -6.42 7.60
N GLY A 26 13.28 -7.38 7.83
CA GLY A 26 12.63 -8.17 6.79
C GLY A 26 11.89 -7.35 5.74
N PRO A 27 11.39 -8.00 4.68
CA PRO A 27 10.67 -7.29 3.64
C PRO A 27 9.40 -6.64 4.21
N TYR A 28 9.39 -5.31 4.24
CA TYR A 28 8.23 -4.51 4.56
C TYR A 28 7.35 -4.40 3.32
N VAL A 29 6.24 -5.14 3.32
CA VAL A 29 5.28 -5.16 2.21
C VAL A 29 4.12 -4.23 2.54
N THR A 30 3.82 -3.32 1.62
CA THR A 30 2.62 -2.47 1.66
C THR A 30 1.80 -2.74 0.41
N THR A 31 0.53 -3.09 0.58
CA THR A 31 -0.39 -3.35 -0.54
C THR A 31 -1.41 -2.24 -0.67
N PHE A 32 -1.85 -2.00 -1.89
CA PHE A 32 -2.80 -0.95 -2.25
C PHE A 32 -3.93 -1.53 -3.08
N ALA A 33 -5.17 -1.15 -2.77
CA ALA A 33 -6.34 -1.45 -3.58
C ALA A 33 -6.91 -0.17 -4.17
N TYR A 34 -7.34 -0.22 -5.42
CA TYR A 34 -7.92 0.91 -6.14
C TYR A 34 -9.29 0.56 -6.71
N ASP A 35 -10.14 1.57 -6.89
CA ASP A 35 -11.37 1.44 -7.64
C ASP A 35 -11.15 1.62 -9.16
N SER A 36 -12.23 1.47 -9.94
CA SER A 36 -12.21 1.65 -11.39
C SER A 36 -11.95 3.09 -11.85
N PHE A 37 -11.97 4.05 -10.93
CA PHE A 37 -11.70 5.47 -11.17
C PHE A 37 -10.29 5.88 -10.73
N ASP A 38 -9.40 4.91 -10.46
CA ASP A 38 -8.02 5.13 -10.01
C ASP A 38 -7.91 5.79 -8.63
N ARG A 39 -8.93 5.63 -7.79
CA ARG A 39 -8.95 6.14 -6.41
C ARG A 39 -8.54 5.04 -5.44
N LEU A 40 -7.75 5.40 -4.44
CA LEU A 40 -7.24 4.48 -3.42
C LEU A 40 -8.36 4.06 -2.46
N LEU A 41 -8.65 2.76 -2.38
CA LEU A 41 -9.66 2.17 -1.50
C LEU A 41 -9.05 1.60 -0.21
N GLU A 42 -7.87 0.98 -0.29
CA GLU A 42 -7.26 0.31 0.86
C GLU A 42 -5.73 0.42 0.82
N VAL A 43 -5.12 0.59 1.99
CA VAL A 43 -3.70 0.41 2.24
C VAL A 43 -3.54 -0.61 3.37
N VAL A 44 -2.70 -1.62 3.17
CA VAL A 44 -2.28 -2.53 4.24
C VAL A 44 -0.80 -2.34 4.47
N TYR A 45 -0.44 -1.96 5.69
CA TYR A 45 0.93 -1.73 6.13
C TYR A 45 1.61 -3.03 6.58
N PRO A 46 2.96 -3.04 6.64
CA PRO A 46 3.72 -4.24 7.00
C PRO A 46 3.48 -4.75 8.43
N ASP A 47 3.02 -3.87 9.33
CA ASP A 47 2.63 -4.19 10.69
C ASP A 47 1.21 -4.76 10.80
N GLY A 48 0.50 -4.88 9.67
CA GLY A 48 -0.88 -5.35 9.58
C GLY A 48 -1.92 -4.26 9.75
N GLU A 49 -1.52 -3.00 9.96
CA GLU A 49 -2.46 -1.88 10.00
C GLU A 49 -3.15 -1.75 8.64
N LYS A 50 -4.47 -1.63 8.66
CA LYS A 50 -5.30 -1.48 7.46
C LYS A 50 -6.01 -0.14 7.50
N LEU A 51 -5.78 0.66 6.47
CA LEU A 51 -6.48 1.92 6.24
C LEU A 51 -7.44 1.74 5.06
N THR A 52 -8.72 2.04 5.26
CA THR A 52 -9.76 1.95 4.24
C THR A 52 -10.35 3.33 3.97
N TYR A 53 -10.57 3.64 2.70
CA TYR A 53 -11.19 4.89 2.25
C TYR A 53 -12.55 4.59 1.63
N GLY A 54 -13.60 5.22 2.15
CA GLY A 54 -14.90 5.28 1.51
C GLY A 54 -15.00 6.53 0.63
N PHE A 55 -15.74 6.44 -0.47
CA PHE A 55 -16.07 7.62 -1.30
C PHE A 55 -17.58 7.74 -1.46
N ASP A 56 -18.11 8.93 -1.22
CA ASP A 56 -19.49 9.25 -1.55
C ASP A 56 -19.70 9.41 -3.06
N ALA A 57 -20.97 9.57 -3.48
CA ALA A 57 -21.32 9.79 -4.88
C ALA A 57 -20.75 11.11 -5.45
N GLY A 58 -20.37 12.05 -4.58
CA GLY A 58 -19.68 13.29 -4.95
C GLY A 58 -18.16 13.13 -5.05
N GLY A 59 -17.62 11.94 -4.80
CA GLY A 59 -16.19 11.65 -4.83
C GLY A 59 -15.41 12.13 -3.62
N ARG A 60 -16.09 12.49 -2.52
CA ARG A 60 -15.44 12.91 -1.27
C ARG A 60 -15.15 11.70 -0.40
N VAL A 61 -14.01 11.76 0.28
CA VAL A 61 -13.62 10.74 1.26
C VAL A 61 -14.55 10.85 2.48
N THR A 62 -15.06 9.70 2.92
CA THR A 62 -15.94 9.55 4.09
C THR A 62 -15.41 8.50 5.04
#